data_AF-A0A397PP18-F1
#
_entry.id   AF-A0A397PP18-F1
#
_cell.length_a   1.000
_cell.length_b   1.000
_cell.length_c   1.000
_cell.angle_alpha   90.00
_cell.angle_beta   90.00
_cell.angle_gamma   90.00
#
_symmetry.space_group_name_H-M   'P 1'
#
loop_
_entity.id
_entity.type
_entity.pdbx_description
1 polymer ?
#
loop_
_entity_poly.entity_id
_entity_poly.type
_entity_poly.pdbx_seq_one_letter_code
_entity_poly.pdbx_strand_id
1 'polypeptide(L)'
;MAKHPQFSETGAELGAASDESNQELYGIGELAEELGISQRAVRFYETKGLLKPRRVGVNRVYDRRDRARLKLILRGKRLGFSLQEIAEYLDLYDEDPEQIRQVRHLLNKVEQAIEDLQRKRDDIDSTLEELASIREECLGRLKAEE
;
A
#
# COMPACT_ATOMS: atom_id res chain seq x y z
N MET A 1 3.80 23.42 9.10
CA MET A 1 5.00 22.81 8.47
C MET A 1 4.77 21.31 8.37
N ALA A 2 4.14 20.86 7.28
CA ALA A 2 3.96 19.43 7.01
C ALA A 2 5.25 18.92 6.36
N LYS A 3 5.94 17.99 7.03
CA LYS A 3 7.09 17.29 6.45
C LYS A 3 6.56 16.21 5.51
N HIS A 4 6.54 16.50 4.22
CA HIS A 4 6.51 15.46 3.19
C HIS A 4 7.83 14.69 3.23
N PRO A 5 7.83 13.36 3.27
CA PRO A 5 9.03 12.59 3.01
C PRO A 5 9.24 12.42 1.49
N GLN A 6 10.47 12.70 1.05
CA GLN A 6 11.00 12.52 -0.30
C GLN A 6 10.85 11.05 -0.75
N PHE A 7 10.38 10.87 -1.98
CA PHE A 7 10.42 9.60 -2.71
C PHE A 7 11.55 9.64 -3.75
N SER A 8 12.57 8.81 -3.52
CA SER A 8 13.51 8.25 -4.51
C SER A 8 14.35 7.23 -3.73
N GLU A 9 14.54 5.97 -4.08
CA GLU A 9 14.80 5.41 -5.40
C GLU A 9 14.24 3.98 -5.56
N THR A 10 13.90 3.70 -6.81
CA THR A 10 13.65 2.45 -7.51
C THR A 10 14.68 1.35 -7.22
N GLY A 11 14.21 0.14 -6.92
CA GLY A 11 15.05 -1.06 -6.95
C GLY A 11 14.22 -2.32 -6.69
N ALA A 12 13.97 -3.08 -7.75
CA ALA A 12 13.30 -4.37 -7.69
C ALA A 12 14.18 -5.38 -6.95
N GLU A 13 13.89 -5.65 -5.68
CA GLU A 13 14.38 -6.84 -4.98
C GLU A 13 13.34 -7.96 -5.09
N LEU A 14 13.31 -8.58 -6.27
CA LEU A 14 12.80 -9.93 -6.47
C LEU A 14 14.03 -10.86 -6.41
N GLY A 15 14.41 -11.26 -5.20
CA GLY A 15 15.59 -12.07 -4.93
C GLY A 15 15.34 -13.04 -3.78
N ALA A 16 15.68 -14.28 -4.04
CA ALA A 16 15.32 -15.48 -3.30
C ALA A 16 15.76 -15.52 -1.82
N ALA A 17 15.07 -16.39 -1.09
CA ALA A 17 15.35 -16.79 0.28
C ALA A 17 16.83 -17.16 0.51
N SER A 18 17.38 -16.61 1.60
CA SER A 18 18.49 -17.21 2.34
C SER A 18 18.14 -17.16 3.82
N ASP A 19 17.89 -18.34 4.37
CA ASP A 19 17.59 -18.63 5.77
C ASP A 19 18.89 -18.64 6.58
N GLU A 20 18.96 -17.86 7.66
CA GLU A 20 19.87 -18.08 8.79
C GLU A 20 19.33 -17.35 10.04
N SER A 21 18.59 -18.11 10.86
CA SER A 21 18.54 -18.07 12.32
C SER A 21 18.62 -16.72 13.06
N ASN A 22 17.61 -15.87 12.86
CA ASN A 22 16.98 -15.17 13.98
C ASN A 22 15.48 -15.19 13.71
N GLN A 23 14.71 -16.03 14.41
CA GLN A 23 13.25 -15.93 14.40
C GLN A 23 12.87 -14.65 15.15
N GLU A 24 13.05 -13.53 14.46
CA GLU A 24 12.68 -12.22 14.96
C GLU A 24 11.16 -12.23 15.13
N LEU A 25 10.76 -12.28 16.40
CA LEU A 25 9.39 -12.29 16.85
C LEU A 25 9.03 -10.87 17.23
N TYR A 26 8.03 -10.34 16.56
CA TYR A 26 7.54 -9.00 16.78
C TYR A 26 6.32 -9.02 17.70
N GLY A 27 6.27 -8.06 18.61
CA GLY A 27 5.04 -7.76 19.35
C GLY A 27 4.01 -7.04 18.48
N ILE A 28 2.74 -7.07 18.88
CA ILE A 28 1.70 -6.30 18.17
C ILE A 28 1.96 -4.78 18.20
N GLY A 29 2.51 -4.29 19.32
CA GLY A 29 2.84 -2.87 19.49
C GLY A 29 3.99 -2.46 18.58
N GLU A 30 5.02 -3.29 18.50
CA GLU A 30 6.19 -3.09 17.66
C GLU A 30 5.82 -3.04 16.17
N LEU A 31 5.03 -4.00 15.68
CA LEU A 31 4.54 -3.97 14.29
C LEU A 31 3.65 -2.77 13.99
N ALA A 32 2.81 -2.40 14.96
CA ALA A 32 1.92 -1.25 14.80
C ALA A 32 2.73 0.06 14.66
N GLU A 33 3.74 0.24 15.52
CA GLU A 33 4.63 1.40 15.49
C GLU A 33 5.48 1.43 14.21
N GLU A 34 6.15 0.32 13.86
CA GLU A 34 7.00 0.23 12.67
C GLU A 34 6.22 0.57 11.39
N LEU A 35 4.98 0.09 11.29
CA LEU A 35 4.17 0.23 10.08
C LEU A 35 3.25 1.46 10.12
N GLY A 36 3.31 2.26 11.19
CA GLY A 36 2.49 3.48 11.34
C GLY A 36 0.99 3.21 11.39
N ILE A 37 0.57 2.06 11.94
CA ILE A 37 -0.83 1.67 12.09
C ILE A 37 -1.20 1.46 13.56
N SER A 38 -2.49 1.41 13.87
CA SER A 38 -2.92 1.07 15.22
C SER A 38 -2.79 -0.43 15.50
N GLN A 39 -2.57 -0.82 16.76
CA GLN A 39 -2.70 -2.23 17.15
C GLN A 39 -4.09 -2.81 16.80
N ARG A 40 -5.14 -1.97 16.82
CA ARG A 40 -6.49 -2.35 16.37
C ARG A 40 -6.50 -2.76 14.90
N ALA A 41 -5.74 -2.08 14.04
CA ALA A 41 -5.61 -2.44 12.63
C ALA A 41 -4.87 -3.77 12.45
N VAL A 42 -3.80 -4.03 13.22
CA VAL A 42 -3.12 -5.33 13.21
C VAL A 42 -4.09 -6.46 13.59
N ARG A 43 -4.85 -6.29 14.68
CA ARG A 43 -5.88 -7.27 15.10
C ARG A 43 -6.98 -7.44 14.07
N PHE A 44 -7.33 -6.39 13.34
CA PHE A 44 -8.33 -6.47 12.29
C PHE A 44 -7.85 -7.42 11.18
N TYR A 45 -6.59 -7.32 10.74
CA TYR A 45 -6.04 -8.23 9.73
C TYR A 45 -5.87 -9.66 10.24
N GLU A 46 -5.51 -9.84 11.52
CA GLU A 46 -5.55 -11.15 12.20
C GLU A 46 -6.95 -11.76 12.17
N THR A 47 -7.98 -10.99 12.54
CA THR A 47 -9.39 -11.46 12.55
C THR A 47 -9.90 -11.80 11.16
N LYS A 48 -9.33 -11.18 10.12
CA LYS A 48 -9.62 -11.49 8.71
C LYS A 48 -8.83 -12.68 8.16
N GLY A 49 -8.04 -13.36 9.01
CA GLY A 49 -7.26 -14.55 8.65
C GLY A 49 -6.01 -14.26 7.82
N LEU A 50 -5.65 -12.98 7.65
CA LEU A 50 -4.52 -12.58 6.80
C LEU A 50 -3.17 -12.70 7.49
N LEU A 51 -3.17 -12.77 8.82
CA LEU A 51 -2.01 -12.99 9.67
C LEU A 51 -2.25 -14.21 10.54
N LYS A 52 -1.18 -14.96 10.83
CA LYS A 52 -1.26 -16.20 11.61
C LYS A 52 -0.27 -16.13 12.79
N PRO A 53 -0.47 -15.20 13.75
CA PRO A 53 0.45 -15.03 14.86
C PRO A 53 0.54 -16.30 15.70
N ARG A 54 1.72 -16.54 16.26
CA ARG A 54 1.95 -17.57 17.26
C ARG A 54 1.67 -17.02 18.66
N ARG A 55 1.39 -17.91 19.61
CA ARG A 55 1.31 -17.55 21.04
C ARG A 55 2.57 -17.97 21.76
N VAL A 56 3.17 -17.04 22.51
CA VAL A 56 4.26 -17.30 23.45
C VAL A 56 3.76 -16.88 24.83
N GLY A 57 3.36 -17.86 25.64
CA GLY A 57 2.61 -17.63 26.88
C GLY A 57 1.26 -16.97 26.59
N VAL A 58 1.03 -15.81 27.19
CA VAL A 58 -0.20 -15.01 26.99
C VAL A 58 -0.09 -14.04 25.80
N ASN A 59 1.11 -13.84 25.26
CA ASN A 59 1.37 -12.83 24.24
C ASN A 59 1.24 -13.40 22.83
N ARG A 60 0.67 -12.58 21.92
CA ARG A 60 0.70 -12.83 20.48
C ARG A 60 2.02 -12.30 19.94
N VAL A 61 2.72 -13.14 19.19
CA VAL A 61 3.96 -12.81 18.51
C VAL A 61 3.80 -13.09 17.03
N TYR A 62 4.40 -12.24 16.21
CA TYR A 62 4.34 -12.27 14.76
C TYR A 62 5.74 -12.54 14.25
N ASP A 63 5.87 -13.32 13.19
CA ASP A 63 7.19 -13.56 12.59
C ASP A 63 7.48 -12.60 11.43
N ARG A 64 8.64 -12.79 10.80
CA ARG A 64 9.03 -12.03 9.60
C ARG A 64 8.05 -12.18 8.44
N ARG A 65 7.36 -13.33 8.31
CA ARG A 65 6.36 -13.55 7.26
C ARG A 65 5.11 -12.73 7.54
N ASP A 66 4.62 -12.72 8.77
CA ASP A 66 3.50 -11.85 9.17
C ASP A 66 3.82 -10.37 8.93
N ARG A 67 5.04 -9.93 9.26
CA ARG A 67 5.53 -8.57 8.98
C ARG A 67 5.52 -8.25 7.48
N ALA A 68 6.05 -9.14 6.65
CA ALA A 68 6.05 -8.98 5.20
C ALA A 68 4.62 -8.93 4.62
N ARG A 69 3.74 -9.83 5.09
CA ARG A 69 2.32 -9.83 4.70
C ARG A 69 1.63 -8.51 5.07
N LEU A 70 1.84 -7.99 6.27
CA LEU A 70 1.31 -6.68 6.67
C LEU A 70 1.77 -5.55 5.74
N LYS A 71 3.06 -5.50 5.36
CA LYS A 71 3.56 -4.50 4.41
C LYS A 71 2.84 -4.58 3.06
N LEU A 72 2.61 -5.79 2.56
CA LEU A 72 1.87 -6.01 1.31
C LEU A 72 0.40 -5.61 1.43
N ILE A 73 -0.27 -5.94 2.54
CA ILE A 73 -1.66 -5.52 2.80
C ILE A 73 -1.77 -4.00 2.77
N LEU A 74 -0.90 -3.30 3.50
CA LEU A 74 -0.93 -1.84 3.57
C LEU A 74 -0.65 -1.19 2.20
N ARG A 75 0.30 -1.74 1.45
CA ARG A 75 0.58 -1.31 0.07
C ARG A 75 -0.63 -1.51 -0.83
N GLY A 76 -1.26 -2.68 -0.78
CA GLY A 76 -2.46 -2.99 -1.57
C GLY A 76 -3.62 -2.05 -1.26
N LYS A 77 -3.88 -1.79 0.03
CA LYS A 77 -4.93 -0.84 0.45
C LYS A 77 -4.65 0.57 -0.06
N ARG A 78 -3.39 1.03 -0.04
CA ARG A 78 -2.99 2.34 -0.57
C ARG A 78 -3.18 2.44 -2.09
N LEU A 79 -3.02 1.34 -2.81
CA LEU A 79 -3.24 1.26 -4.25
C LEU A 79 -4.71 1.10 -4.64
N GLY A 80 -5.63 1.05 -3.66
CA GLY A 80 -7.07 0.95 -3.90
C GLY A 80 -7.61 -0.47 -3.98
N PHE A 81 -6.79 -1.50 -3.76
CA PHE A 81 -7.27 -2.88 -3.75
C PHE A 81 -8.21 -3.16 -2.57
N SER A 82 -9.22 -3.97 -2.83
CA SER A 82 -10.08 -4.51 -1.79
C SER A 82 -9.30 -5.50 -0.91
N LEU A 83 -9.80 -5.75 0.30
CA LEU A 83 -9.15 -6.70 1.20
C LEU A 83 -9.19 -8.14 0.65
N GLN A 84 -10.21 -8.45 -0.14
CA GLN A 84 -10.38 -9.75 -0.78
C GLN A 84 -9.33 -9.96 -1.88
N GLU A 85 -9.14 -8.99 -2.76
CA GLU A 85 -8.09 -9.04 -3.80
C GLU A 85 -6.68 -9.15 -3.18
N ILE A 86 -6.46 -8.46 -2.06
CA ILE A 86 -5.20 -8.58 -1.31
C ILE A 86 -5.03 -9.99 -0.72
N ALA A 87 -6.10 -10.59 -0.18
CA ALA A 87 -6.05 -11.95 0.35
C ALA A 87 -5.69 -12.95 -0.75
N GLU A 88 -6.39 -12.88 -1.87
CA GLU A 88 -6.14 -13.72 -3.05
C GLU A 88 -4.69 -13.59 -3.53
N TYR A 89 -4.12 -12.38 -3.51
CA TYR A 89 -2.72 -12.14 -3.86
C TYR A 89 -1.72 -12.75 -2.86
N LEU A 90 -2.01 -12.65 -1.56
CA LEU A 90 -1.13 -13.19 -0.53
C LEU A 90 -1.12 -14.73 -0.52
N ASP A 91 -2.21 -15.36 -0.92
CA ASP A 91 -2.29 -16.81 -1.03
C ASP A 91 -1.38 -17.33 -2.18
N LEU A 92 -1.15 -16.53 -3.24
CA LEU A 92 -0.18 -16.84 -4.31
C LEU A 92 1.27 -16.85 -3.83
N TYR A 93 1.58 -16.08 -2.78
CA TYR A 93 2.92 -16.07 -2.19
C TYR A 93 3.18 -17.30 -1.33
N ASP A 94 2.13 -17.99 -0.91
CA ASP A 94 2.21 -19.16 -0.05
C ASP A 94 2.23 -20.47 -0.87
N GLU A 95 1.86 -20.45 -2.16
CA GLU A 95 1.75 -21.62 -3.04
C GLU A 95 2.50 -21.43 -4.39
N ASP A 96 3.44 -22.34 -4.67
CA ASP A 96 4.19 -22.69 -5.91
C ASP A 96 4.45 -21.62 -7.01
N PRO A 97 5.69 -21.48 -7.54
CA PRO A 97 6.03 -20.55 -8.63
C PRO A 97 5.27 -20.72 -9.96
N GLU A 98 4.47 -21.78 -10.13
CA GLU A 98 3.71 -22.07 -11.36
C GLU A 98 2.36 -21.34 -11.48
N GLN A 99 2.00 -20.45 -10.54
CA GLN A 99 0.73 -19.73 -10.50
C GLN A 99 0.61 -18.56 -11.51
N ILE A 100 1.04 -18.77 -12.76
CA ILE A 100 1.00 -17.79 -13.86
C ILE A 100 -0.41 -17.23 -14.09
N ARG A 101 -1.47 -18.03 -13.88
CA ARG A 101 -2.86 -17.56 -14.06
C ARG A 101 -3.24 -16.46 -13.06
N GLN A 102 -2.87 -16.61 -11.80
CA GLN A 102 -3.19 -15.59 -10.80
C GLN A 102 -2.28 -14.37 -10.92
N VAL A 103 -1.01 -14.54 -11.32
CA VAL A 103 -0.13 -13.42 -11.67
C VAL A 103 -0.72 -12.60 -12.83
N ARG A 104 -1.26 -13.25 -13.87
CA ARG A 104 -1.96 -12.55 -14.96
C ARG A 104 -3.21 -11.81 -14.48
N HIS A 105 -4.00 -12.42 -13.59
CA HIS A 105 -5.17 -11.76 -13.03
C HIS A 105 -4.80 -10.48 -12.27
N LEU A 106 -3.76 -10.55 -11.42
CA LEU A 106 -3.23 -9.40 -10.72
C LEU A 106 -2.72 -8.33 -11.67
N LEU A 107 -1.95 -8.72 -12.70
CA LEU A 107 -1.41 -7.78 -13.68
C LEU A 107 -2.54 -6.98 -14.34
N ASN A 108 -3.58 -7.64 -14.83
CA ASN A 108 -4.73 -6.97 -15.44
C ASN A 108 -5.40 -5.97 -14.47
N LYS A 109 -5.50 -6.33 -13.18
CA LYS A 109 -6.06 -5.45 -12.15
C LYS A 109 -5.17 -4.24 -11.90
N VAL A 110 -3.85 -4.43 -11.86
CA VAL A 110 -2.87 -3.35 -11.72
C VAL A 110 -2.93 -2.41 -12.93
N GLU A 111 -2.97 -2.95 -14.15
CA GLU A 111 -3.09 -2.17 -15.38
C GLU A 111 -4.38 -1.33 -15.39
N GLN A 112 -5.52 -1.92 -15.02
CA GLN A 112 -6.77 -1.18 -14.93
C GLN A 112 -6.71 -0.05 -13.91
N ALA A 113 -6.09 -0.28 -12.74
CA ALA A 113 -5.92 0.75 -11.73
C ALA A 113 -4.99 1.88 -12.20
N ILE A 114 -3.96 1.57 -12.99
CA ILE A 114 -3.08 2.56 -13.62
C ILE A 114 -3.88 3.44 -14.59
N GLU A 115 -4.67 2.83 -15.48
CA GLU A 115 -5.51 3.57 -16.43
C GLU A 115 -6.52 4.48 -15.72
N ASP A 116 -7.17 3.99 -14.65
CA ASP A 116 -8.11 4.78 -13.86
C ASP A 116 -7.45 5.99 -13.19
N LEU A 117 -6.25 5.81 -12.66
CA LEU A 117 -5.50 6.89 -12.02
C LEU A 117 -4.97 7.90 -13.05
N GLN A 118 -4.56 7.45 -14.23
CA GLN A 118 -4.16 8.33 -15.33
C GLN A 118 -5.33 9.20 -15.78
N ARG A 119 -6.52 8.61 -16.02
CA ARG A 119 -7.73 9.38 -16.34
C ARG A 119 -8.04 10.45 -15.29
N LYS A 120 -8.04 10.07 -14.02
CA LYS A 120 -8.29 11.01 -12.92
C LYS A 120 -7.26 12.13 -12.86
N ARG A 121 -5.99 11.84 -13.13
CA ARG A 121 -4.94 12.87 -13.18
C ARG A 121 -5.24 13.85 -14.31
N ASP A 122 -5.55 13.34 -15.50
CA ASP A 122 -5.81 14.18 -16.67
C ASP A 122 -7.06 15.09 -16.44
N ASP A 123 -8.11 14.58 -15.77
CA ASP A 123 -9.28 15.37 -15.34
C ASP A 123 -8.90 16.48 -14.33
N ILE A 124 -8.05 16.16 -13.36
CA ILE A 124 -7.54 17.11 -12.35
C ILE A 124 -6.72 18.20 -13.04
N ASP A 125 -5.84 17.83 -13.97
CA ASP A 125 -4.99 18.76 -14.70
C ASP A 125 -5.85 19.75 -15.52
N SER A 126 -6.87 19.25 -16.24
CA SER A 126 -7.83 20.12 -16.95
C SER A 126 -8.57 21.07 -16.00
N THR A 127 -8.98 20.60 -14.83
CA THR A 127 -9.66 21.43 -13.83
C THR A 127 -8.72 22.53 -13.30
N LEU A 128 -7.45 22.21 -13.08
CA LEU A 128 -6.45 23.17 -12.62
C LEU A 128 -6.18 24.26 -13.67
N GLU A 129 -6.13 23.90 -14.95
CA GLU A 129 -5.98 24.86 -16.05
C GLU A 129 -7.16 25.85 -16.11
N GLU A 130 -8.40 25.36 -16.02
CA GLU A 130 -9.59 26.21 -15.97
C GLU A 130 -9.56 27.18 -14.78
N LEU A 131 -9.24 26.68 -13.60
CA LEU A 131 -9.13 27.51 -12.40
C LEU A 131 -8.01 28.55 -12.51
N ALA A 132 -6.89 28.20 -13.16
CA ALA A 132 -5.80 29.13 -13.41
C ALA A 132 -6.24 30.27 -14.35
N SER A 133 -6.97 29.96 -15.42
CA SER A 133 -7.53 30.95 -16.34
C SER A 133 -8.49 31.90 -15.63
N ILE A 134 -9.43 31.37 -14.84
CA ILE A 134 -10.36 32.18 -14.05
C ILE A 134 -9.61 33.10 -13.09
N ARG A 135 -8.57 32.58 -12.43
CA ARG A 135 -7.73 33.38 -11.53
C ARG A 135 -7.05 34.53 -12.25
N GLU A 136 -6.51 34.31 -13.45
CA GLU A 136 -5.88 35.36 -14.25
C GLU A 136 -6.87 36.45 -14.65
N GLU A 137 -8.08 36.06 -15.08
CA GLU A 137 -9.15 37.02 -15.41
C GLU A 137 -9.52 37.89 -14.21
N CYS A 138 -9.72 37.29 -13.03
CA CYS A 138 -10.01 38.03 -11.80
C CYS A 138 -8.90 39.03 -11.46
N LEU A 139 -7.63 38.61 -11.54
CA LEU A 139 -6.49 39.49 -11.27
C LEU A 139 -6.37 40.61 -12.30
N GLY A 140 -6.68 40.34 -13.58
CA GLY A 140 -6.70 41.35 -14.63
C GLY A 140 -7.73 42.45 -14.36
N ARG A 141 -8.95 42.08 -13.90
CA ARG A 141 -10.00 43.03 -13.55
C ARG A 141 -9.63 43.91 -12.36
N LEU A 142 -9.07 43.32 -11.30
CA LEU A 142 -8.67 44.07 -10.11
C LEU A 142 -7.59 45.11 -10.42
N LYS A 143 -6.63 44.80 -11.30
CA LYS A 143 -5.60 45.75 -11.73
C LYS A 143 -6.12 46.88 -12.62
N ALA A 144 -7.26 46.69 -13.28
CA ALA A 144 -7.87 47.72 -14.12
C ALA A 144 -8.69 48.74 -13.32
N GLU A 145 -8.95 48.46 -12.04
CA GLU A 145 -9.64 49.36 -11.10
C GLU A 145 -8.68 50.25 -10.29
N GLU A 146 -7.36 50.00 -10.36
CA GLU A 146 -6.28 50.80 -9.74
C GLU A 146 -5.67 51.82 -10.73
#